data_AF-A0A519CLT9-F1
#
_entry.id   AF-A0A519CLT9-F1
#
_cell.length_a   1.000
_cell.length_b   1.000
_cell.length_c   1.000
_cell.angle_alpha   90.00
_cell.angle_beta   90.00
_cell.angle_gamma   90.00
#
_symmetry.space_group_name_H-M   'P 1'
#
loop_
_entity.id
_entity.type
_entity.pdbx_description
1 polymer ?
#
loop_
_entity_poly.entity_id
_entity_poly.type
_entity_poly.pdbx_seq_one_letter_code
_entity_poly.pdbx_strand_id
1 'polypeptide(L)'
;TESALDGAKPTATYIVDMLTQRYGERYGTDCFVNCDVVDMTFACIGAVDALHTTLDWVARSTEEDERVGIVIFSDNAKYALESSGEYTQGAGGGALLVKQYPRLLEIPDCIGVSTTPVHDFFKPRRNVSIHSLITNVMQLAQETGQTVKKGLVNRMIKHLPESTVRKLGIFAHGENSISIHRDEPIFDGQFSNRCYQIAVRQAFKNFVKKSQSNGRYDPEVDERFTEQWSRIIMHLPYAFQAKRMFPDVFRHDRVDKIGSPPEEPQSKDAEVIEAWEKEMDIYRRAISKTEEYIEFHASRIEKGQRASSLIGNQYTGSIFLALMSTFESDLEENSNLDDCYFGLCGYGSGAKAKVFEAKVNPQWREVVARWHLFERLAGRMAIDQVTYENLHKGTQDNSVISPRRRCHGRLKTL
;
A
#
# COMPACT_ATOMS: atom_id res chain seq x y z
N THR A 1 -6.66 -5.02 1.44
CA THR A 1 -6.43 -3.89 2.36
C THR A 1 -5.49 -4.35 3.45
N GLU A 2 -4.70 -3.47 4.04
CA GLU A 2 -3.96 -3.74 5.27
C GLU A 2 -4.49 -2.94 6.48
N SER A 3 -5.67 -2.35 6.31
CA SER A 3 -6.42 -1.56 7.29
C SER A 3 -7.76 -2.24 7.61
N ALA A 4 -7.75 -3.57 7.72
CA ALA A 4 -8.96 -4.36 7.96
C ALA A 4 -9.63 -3.96 9.28
N LEU A 5 -10.96 -3.86 9.26
CA LEU A 5 -11.75 -3.47 10.43
C LEU A 5 -11.92 -4.60 11.46
N ASP A 6 -11.72 -5.84 11.02
CA ASP A 6 -11.92 -7.05 11.82
C ASP A 6 -10.86 -8.10 11.46
N GLY A 7 -10.46 -8.92 12.44
CA GLY A 7 -9.45 -9.95 12.27
C GLY A 7 -9.91 -11.21 11.53
N ALA A 8 -11.21 -11.35 11.27
CA ALA A 8 -11.82 -12.50 10.61
C ALA A 8 -12.89 -12.10 9.58
N LYS A 9 -13.76 -11.12 9.88
CA LYS A 9 -14.82 -10.67 8.98
C LYS A 9 -14.26 -9.78 7.86
N PRO A 10 -14.34 -10.18 6.57
CA PRO A 10 -13.76 -9.40 5.48
C PRO A 10 -14.42 -8.04 5.31
N THR A 11 -13.61 -7.01 5.02
CA THR A 11 -14.04 -5.65 4.65
C THR A 11 -15.01 -5.69 3.48
N ALA A 12 -14.77 -6.57 2.51
CA ALA A 12 -15.64 -6.77 1.35
C ALA A 12 -17.11 -7.06 1.73
N THR A 13 -17.38 -7.73 2.86
CA THR A 13 -18.76 -8.01 3.28
C THR A 13 -19.54 -6.77 3.67
N TYR A 14 -18.87 -5.75 4.23
CA TYR A 14 -19.49 -4.45 4.52
C TYR A 14 -19.80 -3.68 3.24
N ILE A 15 -18.95 -3.83 2.21
CA ILE A 15 -19.16 -3.22 0.90
C ILE A 15 -20.38 -3.84 0.21
N VAL A 16 -20.49 -5.17 0.24
CA VAL A 16 -21.67 -5.89 -0.29
C VAL A 16 -22.94 -5.40 0.41
N ASP A 17 -22.95 -5.29 1.74
CA ASP A 17 -24.10 -4.76 2.47
C ASP A 17 -24.49 -3.33 2.03
N MET A 18 -23.51 -2.43 1.90
CA MET A 18 -23.75 -1.06 1.39
C MET A 18 -24.27 -1.04 -0.05
N LEU A 19 -23.78 -1.93 -0.91
CA LEU A 19 -24.25 -2.05 -2.29
C LEU A 19 -25.67 -2.63 -2.35
N THR A 20 -25.98 -3.65 -1.55
CA THR A 20 -27.33 -4.20 -1.41
C THR A 20 -28.31 -3.14 -0.93
N GLN A 21 -27.96 -2.32 0.07
CA GLN A 21 -28.81 -1.21 0.51
C GLN A 21 -29.06 -0.18 -0.60
N ARG A 22 -28.05 0.09 -1.44
CA ARG A 22 -28.15 1.06 -2.54
C ARG A 22 -28.98 0.55 -3.72
N TYR A 23 -28.87 -0.73 -4.05
CA TYR A 23 -29.38 -1.32 -5.28
C TYR A 23 -30.56 -2.26 -5.07
N GLY A 24 -30.88 -2.62 -3.82
CA GLY A 24 -31.90 -3.61 -3.48
C GLY A 24 -33.31 -3.22 -3.90
N GLU A 25 -33.65 -1.93 -3.89
CA GLU A 25 -34.95 -1.45 -4.42
C GLU A 25 -35.12 -1.74 -5.92
N ARG A 26 -34.02 -1.74 -6.68
CA ARG A 26 -34.05 -1.94 -8.14
C ARG A 26 -33.87 -3.40 -8.55
N TYR A 27 -33.07 -4.17 -7.81
CA TYR A 27 -32.63 -5.51 -8.21
C TYR A 27 -33.00 -6.62 -7.22
N GLY A 28 -33.72 -6.31 -6.14
CA GLY A 28 -34.07 -7.26 -5.08
C GLY A 28 -33.08 -7.24 -3.91
N THR A 29 -33.55 -7.64 -2.73
CA THR A 29 -32.75 -7.60 -1.49
C THR A 29 -31.60 -8.62 -1.45
N ASP A 30 -31.60 -9.57 -2.37
CA ASP A 30 -30.62 -10.64 -2.55
C ASP A 30 -29.69 -10.42 -3.75
N CYS A 31 -29.68 -9.22 -4.34
CA CYS A 31 -28.99 -8.92 -5.61
C CYS A 31 -27.47 -9.17 -5.61
N PHE A 32 -26.84 -9.36 -4.45
CA PHE A 32 -25.42 -9.70 -4.31
C PHE A 32 -25.16 -11.01 -3.55
N VAL A 33 -26.17 -11.84 -3.27
CA VAL A 33 -26.00 -13.07 -2.47
C VAL A 33 -25.08 -14.10 -3.13
N ASN A 34 -24.98 -14.07 -4.47
CA ASN A 34 -24.11 -14.93 -5.26
C ASN A 34 -22.81 -14.24 -5.70
N CYS A 35 -22.45 -13.11 -5.08
CA CYS A 35 -21.19 -12.41 -5.32
C CYS A 35 -20.12 -12.99 -4.39
N ASP A 36 -19.11 -13.64 -4.97
CA ASP A 36 -17.96 -14.14 -4.21
C ASP A 36 -17.07 -12.98 -3.78
N VAL A 37 -16.72 -12.94 -2.49
CA VAL A 37 -15.97 -11.84 -1.88
C VAL A 37 -14.97 -12.32 -0.85
N VAL A 38 -13.76 -11.74 -0.88
CA VAL A 38 -12.69 -12.02 0.08
C VAL A 38 -11.79 -10.81 0.23
N ASP A 39 -11.14 -10.67 1.38
CA ASP A 39 -10.06 -9.71 1.57
C ASP A 39 -8.71 -10.40 1.35
N MET A 40 -7.83 -9.76 0.56
CA MET A 40 -6.43 -10.17 0.44
C MET A 40 -5.52 -9.17 1.16
N THR A 41 -4.65 -9.71 2.02
CA THR A 41 -3.76 -8.92 2.88
C THR A 41 -2.32 -9.38 2.70
N PHE A 42 -1.50 -8.49 2.16
CA PHE A 42 -0.04 -8.54 2.21
C PHE A 42 0.45 -7.10 2.08
N ALA A 43 0.51 -6.38 3.21
CA ALA A 43 0.87 -4.96 3.26
C ALA A 43 0.27 -4.18 2.06
N CYS A 44 1.08 -3.34 1.40
CA CYS A 44 0.67 -2.52 0.28
C CYS A 44 0.50 -3.26 -1.06
N ILE A 45 0.85 -4.55 -1.18
CA ILE A 45 0.70 -5.29 -2.45
C ILE A 45 -0.64 -6.04 -2.55
N GLY A 46 -1.42 -6.09 -1.46
CA GLY A 46 -2.65 -6.89 -1.41
C GLY A 46 -3.65 -6.61 -2.53
N ALA A 47 -3.78 -5.36 -3.01
CA ALA A 47 -4.67 -5.03 -4.12
C ALA A 47 -4.12 -5.45 -5.50
N VAL A 48 -2.80 -5.54 -5.66
CA VAL A 48 -2.18 -6.14 -6.87
C VAL A 48 -2.37 -7.66 -6.85
N ASP A 49 -2.24 -8.30 -5.69
CA ASP A 49 -2.59 -9.72 -5.53
C ASP A 49 -4.06 -9.96 -5.91
N ALA A 50 -4.99 -9.13 -5.39
CA ALA A 50 -6.40 -9.20 -5.74
C ALA A 50 -6.67 -8.95 -7.23
N LEU A 51 -5.96 -8.00 -7.85
CA LEU A 51 -6.04 -7.77 -9.29
C LEU A 51 -5.64 -9.01 -10.09
N HIS A 52 -4.51 -9.63 -9.78
CA HIS A 52 -4.05 -10.80 -10.53
C HIS A 52 -4.97 -12.00 -10.36
N THR A 53 -5.44 -12.28 -9.14
CA THR A 53 -6.42 -13.34 -8.91
C THR A 53 -7.74 -13.06 -9.65
N THR A 54 -8.16 -11.80 -9.73
CA THR A 54 -9.36 -11.41 -10.46
C THR A 54 -9.16 -11.54 -11.97
N LEU A 55 -7.99 -11.19 -12.50
CA LEU A 55 -7.64 -11.41 -13.92
C LEU A 55 -7.73 -12.89 -14.28
N ASP A 56 -7.17 -13.78 -13.46
CA ASP A 56 -7.23 -15.24 -13.67
C ASP A 56 -8.66 -15.80 -13.67
N TRP A 57 -9.54 -15.19 -12.88
CA TRP A 57 -10.96 -15.56 -12.81
C TRP A 57 -11.74 -15.03 -14.01
N VAL A 58 -11.53 -13.76 -14.39
CA VAL A 58 -12.19 -13.11 -15.53
C VAL A 58 -11.70 -13.69 -16.87
N ALA A 59 -10.44 -14.10 -16.97
CA ALA A 59 -9.88 -14.75 -18.16
C ALA A 59 -10.56 -16.09 -18.49
N ARG A 60 -11.31 -16.67 -17.54
CA ARG A 60 -12.12 -17.88 -17.74
C ARG A 60 -13.56 -17.60 -18.20
N SER A 61 -13.87 -16.36 -18.58
CA SER A 61 -15.17 -16.03 -19.17
C SER A 61 -15.43 -16.85 -20.43
N THR A 62 -16.69 -17.21 -20.66
CA THR A 62 -17.17 -17.83 -21.90
C THR A 62 -18.24 -16.94 -22.54
N GLU A 63 -18.72 -17.30 -23.73
CA GLU A 63 -19.83 -16.58 -24.38
C GLU A 63 -21.13 -16.62 -23.54
N GLU A 64 -21.30 -17.65 -22.70
CA GLU A 64 -22.48 -17.84 -21.85
C GLU A 64 -22.27 -17.39 -20.39
N ASP A 65 -21.02 -17.22 -19.96
CA ASP A 65 -20.63 -16.83 -18.59
C ASP A 65 -19.62 -15.66 -18.66
N GLU A 66 -20.13 -14.44 -18.87
CA GLU A 66 -19.32 -13.22 -18.82
C GLU A 66 -18.98 -12.87 -17.37
N ARG A 67 -17.74 -13.14 -16.97
CA ARG A 67 -17.26 -12.87 -15.62
C ARG A 67 -16.79 -11.43 -15.49
N VAL A 68 -17.30 -10.74 -14.48
CA VAL A 68 -16.94 -9.35 -14.18
C VAL A 68 -16.43 -9.24 -12.75
N GLY A 69 -15.19 -8.79 -12.61
CA GLY A 69 -14.53 -8.65 -11.32
C GLY A 69 -14.47 -7.18 -10.87
N ILE A 70 -14.58 -6.94 -9.57
CA ILE A 70 -14.33 -5.63 -8.97
C ILE A 70 -13.25 -5.80 -7.90
N VAL A 71 -12.09 -5.20 -8.12
CA VAL A 71 -11.01 -5.16 -7.14
C VAL A 71 -11.12 -3.87 -6.37
N ILE A 72 -11.17 -3.94 -5.04
CA ILE A 72 -11.31 -2.77 -4.19
C ILE A 72 -10.07 -2.64 -3.32
N PHE A 73 -9.54 -1.42 -3.25
CA PHE A 73 -8.55 -1.03 -2.26
C PHE A 73 -9.14 0.06 -1.39
N SER A 74 -8.83 0.00 -0.09
CA SER A 74 -9.24 0.99 0.88
C SER A 74 -8.29 0.89 2.07
N ASP A 75 -7.55 1.95 2.33
CA ASP A 75 -6.57 1.97 3.41
C ASP A 75 -6.50 3.35 4.07
N ASN A 76 -6.12 3.31 5.34
CA ASN A 76 -5.75 4.46 6.14
C ASN A 76 -4.31 4.27 6.61
N ALA A 77 -3.36 4.86 5.89
CA ALA A 77 -1.96 4.82 6.26
C ALA A 77 -1.69 5.78 7.42
N LYS A 78 -1.76 5.22 8.63
CA LYS A 78 -1.55 5.91 9.90
C LYS A 78 -0.21 5.52 10.53
N TYR A 79 0.54 6.53 10.95
CA TYR A 79 1.80 6.39 11.69
C TYR A 79 1.70 7.15 13.01
N ALA A 80 2.54 6.82 13.98
CA ALA A 80 2.55 7.54 15.25
C ALA A 80 2.92 9.02 15.03
N LEU A 81 2.31 9.91 15.82
CA LEU A 81 2.71 11.31 15.88
C LEU A 81 4.20 11.42 16.24
N GLU A 82 4.88 12.40 15.66
CA GLU A 82 6.30 12.69 15.81
C GLU A 82 7.24 11.57 15.31
N SER A 83 6.70 10.55 14.64
CA SER A 83 7.50 9.49 14.02
C SER A 83 8.06 9.93 12.66
N SER A 84 9.15 9.28 12.24
CA SER A 84 9.74 9.49 10.92
C SER A 84 8.83 9.09 9.74
N GLY A 85 7.67 8.47 10.00
CA GLY A 85 6.67 8.10 9.00
C GLY A 85 5.43 9.01 9.01
N GLU A 86 5.31 9.93 9.97
CA GLU A 86 4.11 10.75 10.15
C GLU A 86 3.78 11.56 8.88
N TYR A 87 4.79 12.19 8.28
CA TYR A 87 4.61 12.99 7.07
C TYR A 87 4.31 12.17 5.81
N THR A 88 4.43 10.84 5.87
CA THR A 88 4.12 9.93 4.76
C THR A 88 2.71 9.35 4.83
N GLN A 89 1.96 9.68 5.87
CA GLN A 89 0.57 9.26 6.05
C GLN A 89 -0.32 9.66 4.87
N GLY A 90 -1.42 8.95 4.73
CA GLY A 90 -2.44 9.22 3.73
C GLY A 90 -3.61 8.26 3.87
N ALA A 91 -4.68 8.51 3.12
CA ALA A 91 -5.82 7.62 3.10
C ALA A 91 -6.48 7.65 1.73
N GLY A 92 -7.15 6.57 1.39
CA GLY A 92 -7.93 6.51 0.17
C GLY A 92 -8.58 5.17 -0.06
N GLY A 93 -9.55 5.18 -0.96
CA GLY A 93 -10.16 3.98 -1.48
C GLY A 93 -10.56 4.17 -2.93
N GLY A 94 -10.64 3.07 -3.65
CA GLY A 94 -10.95 3.03 -5.06
C GLY A 94 -11.27 1.61 -5.51
N ALA A 95 -11.71 1.51 -6.76
CA ALA A 95 -12.10 0.24 -7.35
C ALA A 95 -11.60 0.13 -8.79
N LEU A 96 -11.23 -1.08 -9.19
CA LEU A 96 -10.89 -1.45 -10.55
C LEU A 96 -11.97 -2.40 -11.07
N LEU A 97 -12.49 -2.10 -12.24
CA LEU A 97 -13.39 -3.01 -12.96
C LEU A 97 -12.55 -3.87 -13.90
N VAL A 98 -12.62 -5.19 -13.72
CA VAL A 98 -11.86 -6.17 -14.50
C VAL A 98 -12.84 -6.91 -15.42
N LYS A 99 -12.56 -6.88 -16.72
CA LYS A 99 -13.37 -7.50 -17.78
C LYS A 99 -12.45 -8.11 -18.83
N GLN A 100 -12.94 -9.11 -19.57
CA GLN A 100 -12.23 -9.73 -20.69
C GLN A 100 -11.89 -8.74 -21.81
N TYR A 101 -12.76 -7.74 -22.04
CA TYR A 101 -12.57 -6.69 -23.03
C TYR A 101 -12.43 -5.32 -22.32
N PRO A 102 -11.25 -4.98 -21.80
CA PRO A 102 -11.02 -3.74 -21.08
C PRO A 102 -10.94 -2.53 -22.02
N ARG A 103 -11.25 -1.34 -21.50
CA ARG A 103 -11.17 -0.05 -22.24
C ARG A 103 -10.00 0.84 -21.82
N LEU A 104 -9.20 0.41 -20.86
CA LEU A 104 -8.12 1.21 -20.28
C LEU A 104 -6.77 0.51 -20.43
N LEU A 105 -6.65 -0.67 -19.84
CA LEU A 105 -5.43 -1.46 -19.85
C LEU A 105 -5.75 -2.94 -20.06
N GLU A 106 -4.94 -3.60 -20.87
CA GLU A 106 -4.83 -5.05 -20.96
C GLU A 106 -3.56 -5.49 -20.24
N ILE A 107 -3.63 -6.51 -19.39
CA ILE A 107 -2.48 -7.03 -18.63
C ILE A 107 -2.16 -8.43 -19.16
N PRO A 108 -1.02 -8.61 -19.88
CA PRO A 108 -0.60 -9.92 -20.37
C PRO A 108 -0.26 -10.89 -19.22
N ASP A 109 -0.34 -12.19 -19.50
CA ASP A 109 0.08 -13.25 -18.56
C ASP A 109 1.61 -13.39 -18.50
N CYS A 110 2.27 -12.35 -17.99
CA CYS A 110 3.68 -12.37 -17.64
C CYS A 110 3.92 -11.52 -16.38
N ILE A 111 4.06 -12.21 -15.24
CA ILE A 111 4.24 -11.56 -13.94
C ILE A 111 5.53 -12.07 -13.30
N GLY A 112 6.50 -11.17 -13.12
CA GLY A 112 7.67 -11.39 -12.28
C GLY A 112 7.33 -11.22 -10.81
N VAL A 113 7.86 -12.11 -9.97
CA VAL A 113 7.58 -12.10 -8.52
C VAL A 113 8.88 -12.23 -7.73
N SER A 114 8.96 -11.52 -6.61
CA SER A 114 9.91 -11.82 -5.53
C SER A 114 9.17 -11.83 -4.19
N THR A 115 9.57 -12.71 -3.29
CA THR A 115 9.07 -12.77 -1.91
C THR A 115 10.21 -13.19 -0.99
N THR A 116 10.38 -12.49 0.13
CA THR A 116 11.41 -12.80 1.13
C THR A 116 10.86 -12.46 2.51
N PRO A 117 10.96 -13.36 3.51
CA PRO A 117 10.43 -13.09 4.86
C PRO A 117 11.36 -12.12 5.61
N VAL A 118 10.95 -10.86 5.74
CA VAL A 118 11.68 -9.79 6.44
C VAL A 118 10.75 -8.98 7.33
N HIS A 119 11.32 -8.30 8.34
CA HIS A 119 10.57 -7.48 9.31
C HIS A 119 10.86 -5.99 9.11
N ASP A 120 10.74 -5.51 7.88
CA ASP A 120 11.01 -4.12 7.51
C ASP A 120 9.88 -3.18 7.96
N PHE A 121 8.63 -3.62 7.78
CA PHE A 121 7.42 -2.96 8.26
C PHE A 121 6.36 -4.03 8.55
N PHE A 122 5.75 -3.95 9.74
CA PHE A 122 4.73 -4.90 10.16
C PHE A 122 3.84 -4.33 11.29
N LYS A 123 2.62 -4.88 11.40
CA LYS A 123 1.65 -4.56 12.46
C LYS A 123 1.50 -5.79 13.37
N PRO A 124 2.32 -5.94 14.43
CA PRO A 124 2.28 -7.14 15.26
C PRO A 124 1.04 -7.15 16.15
N ARG A 125 0.61 -8.36 16.53
CA ARG A 125 -0.29 -8.52 17.68
C ARG A 125 0.48 -8.17 18.94
N ARG A 126 0.14 -7.05 19.58
CA ARG A 126 0.83 -6.58 20.78
C ARG A 126 0.15 -7.18 22.00
N ASN A 127 0.93 -7.62 22.98
CA ASN A 127 0.42 -8.05 24.27
C ASN A 127 1.04 -7.18 25.36
N VAL A 128 0.22 -6.69 26.28
CA VAL A 128 0.69 -5.95 27.45
C VAL A 128 0.26 -6.69 28.70
N SER A 129 1.22 -6.95 29.59
CA SER A 129 0.95 -7.55 30.89
C SER A 129 0.04 -6.65 31.72
N ILE A 130 -0.98 -7.24 32.37
CA ILE A 130 -1.84 -6.52 33.32
C ILE A 130 -1.00 -5.92 34.46
N HIS A 131 0.04 -6.63 34.90
CA HIS A 131 0.99 -6.11 35.89
C HIS A 131 1.64 -4.82 35.41
N SER A 132 2.15 -4.81 34.17
CA SER A 132 2.78 -3.63 33.57
C SER A 132 1.80 -2.47 33.45
N LEU A 133 0.56 -2.73 33.01
CA LEU A 133 -0.49 -1.70 32.92
C LEU A 133 -0.78 -1.05 34.27
N ILE A 134 -1.04 -1.85 35.31
CA ILE A 134 -1.31 -1.34 36.66
C ILE A 134 -0.09 -0.59 37.20
N THR A 135 1.13 -1.09 36.94
CA THR A 135 2.37 -0.44 37.36
C THR A 135 2.51 0.95 36.71
N ASN A 136 2.29 1.07 35.41
CA ASN A 136 2.38 2.34 34.68
C ASN A 136 1.33 3.35 35.18
N VAL A 137 0.10 2.90 35.45
CA VAL A 137 -0.95 3.78 36.01
C VAL A 137 -0.58 4.25 37.42
N MET A 138 0.00 3.39 38.25
CA MET A 138 0.46 3.77 39.59
C MET A 138 1.63 4.75 39.53
N GLN A 139 2.54 4.59 38.58
CA GLN A 139 3.64 5.53 38.36
C GLN A 139 3.11 6.90 37.94
N LEU A 140 2.16 6.96 37.00
CA LEU A 140 1.50 8.21 36.61
C LEU A 140 0.79 8.88 37.80
N ALA A 141 0.15 8.10 38.69
CA ALA A 141 -0.44 8.61 39.92
C ALA A 141 0.62 9.23 40.85
N GLN A 142 1.80 8.62 40.97
CA GLN A 142 2.91 9.19 41.75
C GLN A 142 3.46 10.47 41.14
N GLU A 143 3.60 10.53 39.81
CA GLU A 143 4.05 11.72 39.07
C GLU A 143 3.08 12.90 39.23
N THR A 144 1.78 12.61 39.43
CA THR A 144 0.74 13.61 39.73
C THR A 144 0.62 13.94 41.24
N GLY A 145 1.55 13.45 42.07
CA GLY A 145 1.66 13.79 43.49
C GLY A 145 0.88 12.86 44.44
N GLN A 146 0.30 11.76 43.96
CA GLN A 146 -0.40 10.81 44.83
C GLN A 146 0.58 9.90 45.58
N THR A 147 0.32 9.67 46.87
CA THR A 147 1.11 8.74 47.66
C THR A 147 0.62 7.30 47.45
N VAL A 148 1.38 6.51 46.70
CA VAL A 148 1.04 5.09 46.45
C VAL A 148 1.77 4.18 47.46
N LYS A 149 1.01 3.39 48.23
CA LYS A 149 1.58 2.44 49.20
C LYS A 149 2.40 1.34 48.52
N LYS A 150 3.59 1.04 49.06
CA LYS A 150 4.44 -0.06 48.58
C LYS A 150 3.68 -1.40 48.57
N GLY A 151 3.79 -2.15 47.47
CA GLY A 151 3.11 -3.44 47.29
C GLY A 151 1.61 -3.37 46.97
N LEU A 152 1.04 -2.18 46.73
CA LEU A 152 -0.37 -2.04 46.32
C LEU A 152 -0.66 -2.77 44.99
N VAL A 153 0.22 -2.65 44.01
CA VAL A 153 0.12 -3.31 42.69
C VAL A 153 -0.07 -4.83 42.84
N ASN A 154 0.80 -5.47 43.63
CA ASN A 154 0.72 -6.92 43.86
C ASN A 154 -0.57 -7.35 44.54
N ARG A 155 -1.11 -6.53 45.47
CA ARG A 155 -2.42 -6.80 46.09
C ARG A 155 -3.56 -6.66 45.09
N MET A 156 -3.53 -5.63 44.24
CA MET A 156 -4.54 -5.41 43.20
C MET A 156 -4.58 -6.58 42.21
N ILE A 157 -3.42 -7.03 41.74
CA ILE A 157 -3.31 -8.18 40.82
C ILE A 157 -3.83 -9.45 41.50
N LYS A 158 -3.47 -9.70 42.75
CA LYS A 158 -3.93 -10.87 43.51
C LYS A 158 -5.46 -10.88 43.68
N HIS A 159 -6.10 -9.72 43.84
CA HIS A 159 -7.56 -9.61 44.03
C HIS A 159 -8.35 -9.46 42.72
N LEU A 160 -7.67 -9.22 41.59
CA LEU A 160 -8.30 -9.05 40.28
C LEU A 160 -9.20 -10.23 39.88
N PRO A 161 -8.86 -11.52 40.13
CA PRO A 161 -9.70 -12.67 39.76
C PRO A 161 -11.06 -12.73 40.49
N GLU A 162 -11.13 -12.14 41.69
CA GLU A 162 -12.32 -12.12 42.56
C GLU A 162 -13.07 -10.78 42.48
N SER A 163 -12.52 -9.81 41.76
CA SER A 163 -13.07 -8.45 41.66
C SER A 163 -14.31 -8.37 40.77
N THR A 164 -15.21 -7.45 41.09
CA THR A 164 -16.37 -7.10 40.23
C THR A 164 -15.95 -6.56 38.86
N VAL A 165 -14.74 -5.99 38.78
CA VAL A 165 -14.13 -5.44 37.56
C VAL A 165 -13.74 -6.54 36.57
N ARG A 166 -13.63 -7.81 37.00
CA ARG A 166 -13.38 -8.98 36.12
C ARG A 166 -14.45 -9.17 35.03
N LYS A 167 -15.68 -8.72 35.29
CA LYS A 167 -16.78 -8.78 34.31
C LYS A 167 -16.66 -7.73 33.20
N LEU A 168 -15.74 -6.78 33.33
CA LEU A 168 -15.44 -5.80 32.30
C LEU A 168 -14.39 -6.40 31.35
N GLY A 169 -14.67 -6.36 30.04
CA GLY A 169 -14.03 -7.19 29.02
C GLY A 169 -12.50 -7.26 29.04
N ILE A 170 -11.82 -6.20 29.47
CA ILE A 170 -10.34 -6.13 29.55
C ILE A 170 -9.71 -7.05 30.63
N PHE A 171 -10.48 -7.53 31.61
CA PHE A 171 -10.00 -8.40 32.69
C PHE A 171 -10.73 -9.75 32.72
N ALA A 172 -11.44 -10.07 31.64
CA ALA A 172 -12.24 -11.29 31.56
C ALA A 172 -11.36 -12.54 31.68
N HIS A 173 -11.92 -13.58 32.29
CA HIS A 173 -11.38 -14.95 32.31
C HIS A 173 -10.00 -15.22 32.95
N GLY A 174 -9.41 -14.27 33.67
CA GLY A 174 -8.18 -14.53 34.45
C GLY A 174 -6.91 -14.56 33.60
N GLU A 175 -6.93 -13.89 32.46
CA GLU A 175 -5.75 -13.67 31.63
C GLU A 175 -4.73 -12.78 32.36
N ASN A 176 -3.43 -12.99 32.10
CA ASN A 176 -2.35 -12.18 32.70
C ASN A 176 -1.85 -11.06 31.77
N SER A 177 -2.36 -11.01 30.54
CA SER A 177 -1.98 -10.07 29.49
C SER A 177 -3.19 -9.71 28.64
N ILE A 178 -3.22 -8.47 28.15
CA ILE A 178 -4.25 -7.96 27.25
C ILE A 178 -3.64 -7.81 25.86
N SER A 179 -4.33 -8.30 24.84
CA SER A 179 -3.96 -8.04 23.44
C SER A 179 -4.41 -6.65 23.03
N ILE A 180 -3.48 -5.87 22.48
CA ILE A 180 -3.71 -4.52 21.98
C ILE A 180 -3.56 -4.52 20.46
N HIS A 181 -4.61 -4.09 19.78
CA HIS A 181 -4.52 -3.72 18.38
C HIS A 181 -4.14 -2.24 18.29
N ARG A 182 -3.13 -1.91 17.47
CA ARG A 182 -2.95 -0.51 17.04
C ARG A 182 -2.70 -0.47 15.55
N ASP A 183 -3.23 0.58 14.94
CA ASP A 183 -3.10 0.85 13.51
C ASP A 183 -1.66 1.21 13.13
N GLU A 184 -0.89 1.82 14.03
CA GLU A 184 0.47 2.24 13.73
C GLU A 184 1.41 1.02 13.58
N PRO A 185 2.22 0.98 12.51
CA PRO A 185 3.16 -0.10 12.26
C PRO A 185 4.44 0.05 13.10
N ILE A 186 5.17 -1.06 13.25
CA ILE A 186 6.61 -1.04 13.59
C ILE A 186 7.36 -1.06 12.27
N PHE A 187 8.32 -0.15 12.09
CA PHE A 187 9.09 -0.07 10.85
C PHE A 187 10.49 0.50 11.07
N ASP A 188 11.40 0.12 10.17
CA ASP A 188 12.68 0.78 9.95
C ASP A 188 12.70 1.34 8.53
N GLY A 189 12.68 2.66 8.39
CA GLY A 189 12.58 3.32 7.09
C GLY A 189 13.77 3.05 6.16
N GLN A 190 15.00 2.95 6.70
CA GLN A 190 16.17 2.65 5.88
C GLN A 190 16.14 1.19 5.43
N PHE A 191 15.84 0.27 6.35
CA PHE A 191 15.72 -1.14 6.02
C PHE A 191 14.56 -1.40 5.03
N SER A 192 13.41 -0.75 5.19
CA SER A 192 12.27 -0.82 4.27
C SER A 192 12.64 -0.38 2.85
N ASN A 193 13.38 0.72 2.71
CA ASN A 193 13.86 1.17 1.39
C ASN A 193 14.77 0.12 0.73
N ARG A 194 15.67 -0.52 1.50
CA ARG A 194 16.53 -1.61 0.98
C ARG A 194 15.71 -2.83 0.55
N CYS A 195 14.77 -3.27 1.39
CA CYS A 195 13.88 -4.39 1.07
C CYS A 195 13.05 -4.11 -0.18
N TYR A 196 12.56 -2.88 -0.36
CA TYR A 196 11.90 -2.43 -1.58
C TYR A 196 12.77 -2.64 -2.82
N GLN A 197 13.98 -2.10 -2.81
CA GLN A 197 14.90 -2.16 -3.95
C GLN A 197 15.24 -3.60 -4.32
N ILE A 198 15.60 -4.41 -3.33
CA ILE A 198 15.96 -5.82 -3.53
C ILE A 198 14.78 -6.59 -4.12
N ALA A 199 13.59 -6.45 -3.54
CA ALA A 199 12.40 -7.18 -3.97
C ALA A 199 12.00 -6.79 -5.40
N VAL A 200 11.95 -5.49 -5.71
CA VAL A 200 11.60 -5.01 -7.07
C VAL A 200 12.65 -5.46 -8.09
N ARG A 201 13.95 -5.37 -7.77
CA ARG A 201 15.01 -5.87 -8.65
C ARG A 201 14.86 -7.36 -8.94
N GLN A 202 14.62 -8.17 -7.91
CA GLN A 202 14.46 -9.62 -8.07
C GLN A 202 13.19 -9.95 -8.87
N ALA A 203 12.08 -9.25 -8.61
CA ALA A 203 10.85 -9.42 -9.36
C ALA A 203 11.03 -9.01 -10.84
N PHE A 204 11.77 -7.93 -11.11
CA PHE A 204 12.11 -7.52 -12.47
C PHE A 204 12.97 -8.57 -13.19
N LYS A 205 14.01 -9.11 -12.53
CA LYS A 205 14.80 -10.24 -13.09
C LYS A 205 13.94 -11.47 -13.37
N ASN A 206 12.99 -11.77 -12.49
CA ASN A 206 12.05 -12.87 -12.69
C ASN A 206 11.11 -12.61 -13.88
N PHE A 207 10.62 -11.37 -14.04
CA PHE A 207 9.82 -10.93 -15.18
C PHE A 207 10.60 -11.11 -16.49
N VAL A 208 11.82 -10.59 -16.58
CA VAL A 208 12.67 -10.72 -17.79
C VAL A 208 12.86 -12.19 -18.17
N LYS A 209 13.23 -13.05 -17.20
CA LYS A 209 13.42 -14.48 -17.45
C LYS A 209 12.13 -15.16 -17.95
N LYS A 210 10.98 -14.82 -17.39
CA LYS A 210 9.68 -15.35 -17.83
C LYS A 210 9.33 -14.86 -19.24
N SER A 211 9.54 -13.57 -19.52
CA SER A 211 9.32 -12.97 -20.85
C SER A 211 10.21 -13.59 -21.93
N GLN A 212 11.42 -14.01 -21.60
CA GLN A 212 12.26 -14.79 -22.53
C GLN A 212 11.69 -16.19 -22.76
N SER A 213 11.27 -16.85 -21.67
CA SER A 213 10.76 -18.22 -21.73
C SER A 213 9.44 -18.35 -22.50
N ASN A 214 8.61 -17.32 -22.50
CA ASN A 214 7.32 -17.30 -23.22
C ASN A 214 7.40 -16.61 -24.60
N GLY A 215 8.59 -16.19 -25.04
CA GLY A 215 8.80 -15.57 -26.34
C GLY A 215 8.36 -14.10 -26.46
N ARG A 216 8.04 -13.42 -25.35
CA ARG A 216 7.73 -11.98 -25.31
C ARG A 216 8.96 -11.09 -25.48
N TYR A 217 10.14 -11.59 -25.11
CA TYR A 217 11.37 -10.78 -25.10
C TYR A 217 12.59 -11.57 -25.56
N ASP A 218 13.28 -11.05 -26.57
CA ASP A 218 14.58 -11.52 -27.02
C ASP A 218 15.66 -10.46 -26.75
N PRO A 219 16.63 -10.70 -25.86
CA PRO A 219 17.67 -9.72 -25.53
C PRO A 219 18.63 -9.40 -26.70
N GLU A 220 18.66 -10.22 -27.76
CA GLU A 220 19.49 -9.96 -28.94
C GLU A 220 18.82 -9.02 -29.95
N VAL A 221 17.49 -8.93 -29.93
CA VAL A 221 16.69 -8.26 -30.98
C VAL A 221 15.85 -7.11 -30.43
N ASP A 222 15.30 -7.28 -29.22
CA ASP A 222 14.41 -6.29 -28.61
C ASP A 222 15.19 -5.22 -27.84
N GLU A 223 14.64 -4.01 -27.85
CA GLU A 223 15.06 -2.98 -26.90
C GLU A 223 14.78 -3.41 -25.46
N ARG A 224 15.53 -2.89 -24.50
CA ARG A 224 15.34 -3.21 -23.07
C ARG A 224 13.93 -2.82 -22.61
N PHE A 225 13.35 -3.55 -21.66
CA PHE A 225 12.00 -3.24 -21.15
C PHE A 225 11.85 -1.80 -20.66
N THR A 226 12.86 -1.25 -19.98
CA THR A 226 12.81 0.15 -19.55
C THR A 226 12.75 1.14 -20.72
N GLU A 227 13.13 0.75 -21.93
CA GLU A 227 12.93 1.53 -23.15
C GLU A 227 11.58 1.26 -23.84
N GLN A 228 11.08 0.02 -23.78
CA GLN A 228 9.76 -0.36 -24.30
C GLN A 228 8.60 0.28 -23.52
N TRP A 229 8.76 0.50 -22.21
CA TRP A 229 7.70 1.02 -21.35
C TRP A 229 7.58 2.54 -21.39
N SER A 230 6.58 3.05 -22.10
CA SER A 230 6.27 4.48 -22.20
C SER A 230 6.13 5.15 -20.83
N ARG A 231 5.55 4.45 -19.83
CA ARG A 231 5.41 4.90 -18.44
C ARG A 231 5.76 3.78 -17.49
N ILE A 232 6.25 4.15 -16.31
CA ILE A 232 6.59 3.21 -15.24
C ILE A 232 5.87 3.62 -13.97
N ILE A 233 4.93 2.78 -13.57
CA ILE A 233 4.06 2.98 -12.41
C ILE A 233 4.62 2.19 -11.23
N MET A 234 4.75 2.84 -10.09
CA MET A 234 5.35 2.24 -8.91
C MET A 234 4.44 2.41 -7.70
N HIS A 235 4.57 1.50 -6.73
CA HIS A 235 4.09 1.79 -5.38
C HIS A 235 4.88 2.98 -4.79
N LEU A 236 4.16 4.03 -4.38
CA LEU A 236 4.73 5.26 -3.82
C LEU A 236 4.24 5.47 -2.37
N PRO A 237 4.98 5.03 -1.35
CA PRO A 237 4.64 5.36 0.04
C PRO A 237 5.09 6.77 0.41
N TYR A 238 5.92 7.43 -0.41
CA TYR A 238 6.08 8.88 -0.44
C TYR A 238 6.41 9.35 -1.87
N ALA A 239 6.01 10.57 -2.22
CA ALA A 239 6.02 11.06 -3.60
C ALA A 239 7.38 10.90 -4.31
N PHE A 240 8.47 11.26 -3.63
CA PHE A 240 9.82 11.25 -4.22
C PHE A 240 10.52 9.88 -4.20
N GLN A 241 9.84 8.81 -3.76
CA GLN A 241 10.48 7.51 -3.62
C GLN A 241 10.96 6.93 -4.95
N ALA A 242 10.15 7.04 -6.01
CA ALA A 242 10.52 6.43 -7.29
C ALA A 242 11.85 6.95 -7.84
N LYS A 243 12.14 8.24 -7.65
CA LYS A 243 13.44 8.84 -8.01
C LYS A 243 14.62 8.15 -7.33
N ARG A 244 14.45 7.66 -6.09
CA ARG A 244 15.49 6.99 -5.31
C ARG A 244 15.55 5.48 -5.53
N MET A 245 14.44 4.83 -5.84
CA MET A 245 14.35 3.37 -5.85
C MET A 245 14.58 2.75 -7.23
N PHE A 246 14.28 3.48 -8.31
CA PHE A 246 14.45 2.98 -9.67
C PHE A 246 15.89 2.94 -10.22
N PRO A 247 16.91 3.67 -9.69
CA PRO A 247 18.27 3.58 -10.21
C PRO A 247 18.85 2.16 -10.26
N ASP A 248 18.47 1.29 -9.33
CA ASP A 248 18.96 -0.11 -9.28
C ASP A 248 18.40 -0.97 -10.43
N VAL A 249 17.18 -0.67 -10.91
CA VAL A 249 16.60 -1.29 -12.11
C VAL A 249 17.19 -0.64 -13.36
N PHE A 250 17.24 0.70 -13.39
CA PHE A 250 17.77 1.47 -14.51
C PHE A 250 19.20 1.07 -14.90
N ARG A 251 20.09 0.85 -13.91
CA ARG A 251 21.46 0.39 -14.15
C ARG A 251 21.53 -1.05 -14.62
N HIS A 252 20.63 -1.92 -14.17
CA HIS A 252 20.70 -3.34 -14.47
C HIS A 252 20.52 -3.57 -15.97
N ASP A 253 19.73 -2.70 -16.58
CA ASP A 253 19.53 -2.63 -18.02
C ASP A 253 20.67 -1.87 -18.73
N ARG A 254 21.63 -1.24 -18.04
CA ARG A 254 22.63 -0.31 -18.62
C ARG A 254 24.05 -0.49 -18.06
N VAL A 255 24.46 -1.74 -17.82
CA VAL A 255 25.73 -2.10 -17.16
C VAL A 255 26.97 -1.46 -17.83
N ASP A 256 26.92 -1.18 -19.12
CA ASP A 256 28.09 -0.72 -19.89
C ASP A 256 28.43 0.78 -19.76
N LYS A 257 27.52 1.62 -19.21
CA LYS A 257 27.68 3.09 -19.27
C LYS A 257 27.97 3.78 -17.94
N ILE A 258 27.66 3.17 -16.78
CA ILE A 258 27.57 3.90 -15.49
C ILE A 258 28.62 3.41 -14.46
N GLY A 259 29.58 2.59 -14.89
CA GLY A 259 30.62 2.04 -14.03
C GLY A 259 30.14 0.88 -13.13
N SER A 260 31.09 0.12 -12.58
CA SER A 260 30.75 -1.06 -11.77
C SER A 260 30.20 -0.69 -10.40
N PRO A 261 29.17 -1.41 -9.90
CA PRO A 261 28.71 -1.25 -8.52
C PRO A 261 29.78 -1.72 -7.52
N PRO A 262 29.76 -1.22 -6.27
CA PRO A 262 30.52 -1.81 -5.18
C PRO A 262 30.35 -3.34 -5.09
N GLU A 263 31.45 -4.08 -4.99
CA GLU A 263 31.41 -5.55 -4.90
C GLU A 263 30.70 -6.02 -3.64
N GLU A 264 29.78 -6.97 -3.80
CA GLU A 264 29.06 -7.56 -2.67
C GLU A 264 30.04 -8.32 -1.76
N PRO A 265 30.08 -8.02 -0.45
CA PRO A 265 31.02 -8.66 0.46
C PRO A 265 30.68 -10.15 0.63
N GLN A 266 31.72 -10.99 0.72
CA GLN A 266 31.53 -12.42 1.05
C GLN A 266 31.19 -12.64 2.53
N SER A 267 31.45 -11.65 3.38
CA SER A 267 31.17 -11.71 4.81
C SER A 267 29.68 -11.55 5.09
N LYS A 268 29.17 -12.31 6.08
CA LYS A 268 27.81 -12.14 6.63
C LYS A 268 27.77 -11.21 7.84
N ASP A 269 28.90 -10.56 8.15
CA ASP A 269 28.99 -9.61 9.25
C ASP A 269 28.07 -8.40 8.98
N ALA A 270 27.27 -8.04 9.99
CA ALA A 270 26.28 -6.98 9.88
C ALA A 270 26.90 -5.62 9.60
N GLU A 271 28.06 -5.30 10.20
CA GLU A 271 28.74 -4.02 10.00
C GLU A 271 29.32 -3.91 8.59
N VAL A 272 29.86 -5.03 8.06
CA VAL A 272 30.38 -5.09 6.69
C VAL A 272 29.26 -4.92 5.67
N ILE A 273 28.12 -5.59 5.87
CA ILE A 273 26.93 -5.43 5.02
C ILE A 273 26.41 -3.99 5.09
N GLU A 274 26.36 -3.39 6.28
CA GLU A 274 25.91 -2.01 6.44
C GLU A 274 26.83 -1.01 5.74
N ALA A 275 28.14 -1.18 5.84
CA ALA A 275 29.12 -0.35 5.14
C ALA A 275 28.98 -0.47 3.62
N TRP A 276 28.86 -1.69 3.10
CA TRP A 276 28.62 -1.92 1.68
C TRP A 276 27.29 -1.32 1.20
N GLU A 277 26.21 -1.42 1.97
CA GLU A 277 24.94 -0.79 1.63
C GLU A 277 25.02 0.74 1.60
N LYS A 278 25.82 1.36 2.48
CA LYS A 278 26.07 2.82 2.43
C LYS A 278 26.77 3.21 1.13
N GLU A 279 27.78 2.44 0.70
CA GLU A 279 28.46 2.64 -0.59
C GLU A 279 27.51 2.44 -1.78
N MET A 280 26.68 1.39 -1.73
CA MET A 280 25.64 1.13 -2.73
C MET A 280 24.63 2.28 -2.81
N ASP A 281 24.25 2.87 -1.69
CA ASP A 281 23.37 4.04 -1.66
C ASP A 281 24.01 5.29 -2.28
N ILE A 282 25.30 5.51 -2.04
CA ILE A 282 26.06 6.59 -2.69
C ILE A 282 26.07 6.37 -4.20
N TYR A 283 26.34 5.14 -4.64
CA TYR A 283 26.35 4.76 -6.05
C TYR A 283 24.97 4.94 -6.71
N ARG A 284 23.88 4.48 -6.08
CA ARG A 284 22.50 4.70 -6.56
C ARG A 284 22.15 6.19 -6.67
N ARG A 285 22.60 7.01 -5.71
CA ARG A 285 22.42 8.47 -5.76
C ARG A 285 23.22 9.09 -6.90
N ALA A 286 24.42 8.59 -7.21
CA ALA A 286 25.18 9.07 -8.36
C ALA A 286 24.44 8.81 -9.67
N ILE A 287 23.87 7.61 -9.86
CA ILE A 287 22.99 7.29 -11.01
C ILE A 287 21.82 8.27 -11.07
N SER A 288 21.17 8.56 -9.94
CA SER A 288 20.01 9.46 -9.92
C SER A 288 20.29 10.92 -10.32
N LYS A 289 21.57 11.28 -10.43
CA LYS A 289 22.07 12.61 -10.82
C LYS A 289 22.57 12.67 -12.25
N THR A 290 22.63 11.56 -12.98
CA THR A 290 23.03 11.59 -14.39
C THR A 290 21.94 12.23 -15.24
N GLU A 291 22.32 12.90 -16.32
CA GLU A 291 21.36 13.53 -17.25
C GLU A 291 20.41 12.48 -17.84
N GLU A 292 20.94 11.32 -18.25
CA GLU A 292 20.15 10.20 -18.79
C GLU A 292 19.05 9.75 -17.82
N TYR A 293 19.36 9.60 -16.52
CA TYR A 293 18.35 9.19 -15.54
C TYR A 293 17.37 10.31 -15.22
N ILE A 294 17.83 11.58 -15.20
CA ILE A 294 16.95 12.73 -14.98
C ILE A 294 15.91 12.83 -16.09
N GLU A 295 16.32 12.69 -17.34
CA GLU A 295 15.42 12.68 -18.51
C GLU A 295 14.49 11.45 -18.51
N PHE A 296 15.03 10.28 -18.18
CA PHE A 296 14.25 9.05 -18.03
C PHE A 296 13.17 9.18 -16.94
N HIS A 297 13.54 9.71 -15.77
CA HIS A 297 12.63 9.92 -14.66
C HIS A 297 11.53 10.92 -15.02
N ALA A 298 11.89 12.05 -15.63
CA ALA A 298 10.95 13.08 -16.06
C ALA A 298 9.94 12.55 -17.10
N SER A 299 10.41 11.75 -18.07
CA SER A 299 9.58 11.26 -19.16
C SER A 299 8.71 10.05 -18.80
N ARG A 300 9.18 9.16 -17.92
CA ARG A 300 8.52 7.85 -17.67
C ARG A 300 7.91 7.69 -16.28
N ILE A 301 8.38 8.42 -15.25
CA ILE A 301 8.03 8.16 -13.84
C ILE A 301 7.34 9.35 -13.16
N GLU A 302 7.78 10.58 -13.43
CA GLU A 302 7.40 11.78 -12.67
C GLU A 302 5.88 11.96 -12.52
N LYS A 303 5.13 11.75 -13.61
CA LYS A 303 3.67 11.95 -13.65
C LYS A 303 2.92 11.13 -12.60
N GLY A 304 3.41 9.94 -12.24
CA GLY A 304 2.82 9.12 -11.18
C GLY A 304 2.96 9.72 -9.78
N GLN A 305 3.94 10.61 -9.57
CA GLN A 305 4.26 11.22 -8.28
C GLN A 305 3.38 12.44 -7.96
N ARG A 306 2.77 13.07 -8.98
CA ARG A 306 2.00 14.31 -8.83
C ARG A 306 0.85 14.14 -7.82
N ALA A 307 -0.04 13.18 -8.02
CA ALA A 307 -1.15 12.95 -7.08
C ALA A 307 -0.66 12.40 -5.71
N SER A 308 0.39 11.57 -5.70
CA SER A 308 0.98 11.07 -4.45
C SER A 308 1.50 12.19 -3.57
N SER A 309 2.08 13.26 -4.15
CA SER A 309 2.54 14.44 -3.39
C SER A 309 1.42 15.24 -2.73
N LEU A 310 0.19 15.09 -3.22
CA LEU A 310 -0.99 15.78 -2.69
C LEU A 310 -1.74 14.95 -1.64
N ILE A 311 -1.66 13.62 -1.70
CA ILE A 311 -2.44 12.71 -0.85
C ILE A 311 -1.61 12.00 0.22
N GLY A 312 -0.35 11.69 -0.07
CA GLY A 312 0.48 10.78 0.73
C GLY A 312 0.23 9.31 0.39
N ASN A 313 0.56 8.41 1.32
CA ASN A 313 0.48 6.97 1.10
C ASN A 313 -0.96 6.45 1.21
N GLN A 314 -1.45 5.72 0.22
CA GLN A 314 -2.72 4.99 0.26
C GLN A 314 -2.54 3.47 0.44
N TYR A 315 -1.39 3.03 0.94
CA TYR A 315 -0.97 1.63 1.02
C TYR A 315 -1.31 0.85 -0.25
N THR A 316 -2.33 -0.02 -0.23
CA THR A 316 -2.69 -0.85 -1.37
C THR A 316 -3.21 -0.06 -2.57
N GLY A 317 -3.71 1.16 -2.34
CA GLY A 317 -4.14 2.08 -3.38
C GLY A 317 -3.01 2.86 -4.06
N SER A 318 -1.81 2.94 -3.48
CA SER A 318 -0.78 3.89 -3.94
C SER A 318 -0.31 3.65 -5.37
N ILE A 319 -0.19 2.39 -5.80
CA ILE A 319 0.17 2.07 -7.20
C ILE A 319 -0.93 2.51 -8.18
N PHE A 320 -2.21 2.37 -7.79
CA PHE A 320 -3.33 2.76 -8.63
C PHE A 320 -3.55 4.27 -8.63
N LEU A 321 -3.24 4.96 -7.52
CA LEU A 321 -3.17 6.42 -7.51
C LEU A 321 -2.08 6.93 -8.45
N ALA A 322 -0.90 6.30 -8.45
CA ALA A 322 0.18 6.65 -9.38
C ALA A 322 -0.23 6.39 -10.84
N LEU A 323 -0.96 5.29 -11.10
CA LEU A 323 -1.53 5.00 -12.42
C LEU A 323 -2.51 6.09 -12.85
N MET A 324 -3.45 6.45 -11.97
CA MET A 324 -4.44 7.48 -12.27
C MET A 324 -3.79 8.85 -12.52
N SER A 325 -2.83 9.23 -11.67
CA SER A 325 -2.03 10.45 -11.80
C SER A 325 -1.32 10.53 -13.14
N THR A 326 -0.74 9.41 -13.59
CA THR A 326 0.00 9.33 -14.86
C THR A 326 -0.92 9.56 -16.04
N PHE A 327 -2.01 8.80 -16.11
CA PHE A 327 -3.00 8.90 -17.18
C PHE A 327 -3.66 10.27 -17.27
N GLU A 328 -4.06 10.87 -16.14
CA GLU A 328 -4.69 12.19 -16.16
C GLU A 328 -3.70 13.28 -16.57
N SER A 329 -2.45 13.20 -16.12
CA SER A 329 -1.38 14.10 -16.57
C SER A 329 -1.11 13.97 -18.08
N ASP A 330 -1.12 12.75 -18.61
CA ASP A 330 -0.96 12.50 -20.04
C ASP A 330 -2.16 12.94 -20.88
N LEU A 331 -3.37 12.88 -20.31
CA LEU A 331 -4.56 13.44 -20.93
C LEU A 331 -4.44 14.96 -21.06
N GLU A 332 -4.05 15.64 -19.98
CA GLU A 332 -3.86 17.10 -19.94
C GLU A 332 -2.76 17.58 -20.90
N GLU A 333 -1.65 16.84 -20.99
CA GLU A 333 -0.53 17.14 -21.89
C GLU A 333 -0.78 16.68 -23.34
N ASN A 334 -1.95 16.09 -23.62
CA ASN A 334 -2.33 15.56 -24.93
C ASN A 334 -1.35 14.51 -25.49
N SER A 335 -0.68 13.74 -24.63
CA SER A 335 0.22 12.65 -25.02
C SER A 335 -0.54 11.54 -25.75
N ASN A 336 0.04 10.97 -26.82
CA ASN A 336 -0.49 9.73 -27.39
C ASN A 336 0.04 8.52 -26.61
N LEU A 337 -0.86 7.73 -26.05
CA LEU A 337 -0.55 6.50 -25.31
C LEU A 337 -1.13 5.25 -25.98
N ASP A 338 -1.74 5.39 -27.16
CA ASP A 338 -2.43 4.29 -27.84
C ASP A 338 -1.46 3.15 -28.10
N ASP A 339 -1.85 1.93 -27.71
CA ASP A 339 -1.07 0.69 -27.82
C ASP A 339 0.29 0.68 -27.11
N CYS A 340 0.61 1.73 -26.33
CA CYS A 340 1.84 1.80 -25.58
C CYS A 340 1.83 0.83 -24.38
N TYR A 341 3.01 0.38 -23.96
CA TYR A 341 3.16 -0.42 -22.75
C TYR A 341 3.51 0.45 -21.55
N PHE A 342 2.89 0.13 -20.41
CA PHE A 342 3.23 0.65 -19.09
C PHE A 342 3.91 -0.48 -18.31
N GLY A 343 5.02 -0.18 -17.64
CA GLY A 343 5.61 -1.06 -16.64
C GLY A 343 4.99 -0.80 -15.27
N LEU A 344 4.67 -1.84 -14.50
CA LEU A 344 4.11 -1.73 -13.16
C LEU A 344 4.96 -2.48 -12.15
N CYS A 345 5.36 -1.79 -11.08
CA CYS A 345 6.17 -2.31 -9.99
C CYS A 345 5.38 -2.21 -8.67
N GLY A 346 4.69 -3.29 -8.31
CA GLY A 346 3.99 -3.43 -7.04
C GLY A 346 4.93 -3.89 -5.92
N TYR A 347 4.71 -3.38 -4.72
CA TYR A 347 5.48 -3.73 -3.53
C TYR A 347 4.61 -3.73 -2.27
N GLY A 348 4.92 -4.63 -1.34
CA GLY A 348 4.41 -4.63 0.02
C GLY A 348 5.47 -5.18 0.97
N SER A 349 5.66 -4.54 2.11
CA SER A 349 6.60 -4.96 3.15
C SER A 349 6.28 -6.34 3.73
N GLY A 350 7.30 -6.99 4.29
CA GLY A 350 7.24 -8.37 4.77
C GLY A 350 8.10 -9.40 4.03
N ALA A 351 8.61 -9.25 2.80
CA ALA A 351 8.37 -8.32 1.70
C ALA A 351 8.06 -9.10 0.41
N LYS A 352 7.17 -8.56 -0.42
CA LYS A 352 6.78 -9.09 -1.72
C LYS A 352 6.80 -7.97 -2.76
N ALA A 353 7.31 -8.28 -3.95
CA ALA A 353 7.20 -7.42 -5.12
C ALA A 353 6.64 -8.18 -6.32
N LYS A 354 5.92 -7.47 -7.17
CA LYS A 354 5.46 -7.95 -8.48
C LYS A 354 5.78 -6.95 -9.55
N VAL A 355 6.36 -7.42 -10.65
CA VAL A 355 6.64 -6.64 -11.85
C VAL A 355 5.87 -7.24 -13.02
N PHE A 356 5.12 -6.41 -13.72
CA PHE A 356 4.32 -6.80 -14.89
C PHE A 356 4.17 -5.59 -15.80
N GLU A 357 3.65 -5.81 -17.00
CA GLU A 357 3.34 -4.75 -17.94
C GLU A 357 1.84 -4.69 -18.23
N ALA A 358 1.39 -3.55 -18.75
CA ALA A 358 0.03 -3.36 -19.21
C ALA A 358 0.03 -2.59 -20.53
N LYS A 359 -0.72 -3.08 -21.52
CA LYS A 359 -0.92 -2.41 -22.80
C LYS A 359 -2.09 -1.43 -22.70
N VAL A 360 -1.88 -0.19 -23.12
CA VAL A 360 -2.91 0.85 -23.12
C VAL A 360 -3.87 0.64 -24.28
N ASN A 361 -5.16 0.62 -23.95
CA ASN A 361 -6.21 0.53 -24.95
C ASN A 361 -6.43 1.91 -25.62
N PRO A 362 -6.63 2.00 -26.95
CA PRO A 362 -6.90 3.28 -27.63
C PRO A 362 -8.09 4.08 -27.09
N GLN A 363 -9.03 3.43 -26.38
CA GLN A 363 -10.18 4.07 -25.73
C GLN A 363 -9.84 4.72 -24.37
N TRP A 364 -8.58 4.72 -23.95
CA TRP A 364 -8.17 5.17 -22.61
C TRP A 364 -8.65 6.58 -22.28
N ARG A 365 -8.62 7.51 -23.26
CA ARG A 365 -9.05 8.90 -23.06
C ARG A 365 -10.49 9.02 -22.59
N GLU A 366 -11.39 8.19 -23.11
CA GLU A 366 -12.80 8.17 -22.70
C GLU A 366 -12.97 7.75 -21.25
N VAL A 367 -12.10 6.86 -20.75
CA VAL A 367 -12.13 6.42 -19.35
C VAL A 367 -11.57 7.50 -18.44
N VAL A 368 -10.39 8.03 -18.79
CA VAL A 368 -9.63 8.99 -17.97
C VAL A 368 -10.33 10.35 -17.85
N ALA A 369 -11.00 10.82 -18.91
CA ALA A 369 -11.70 12.11 -18.92
C ALA A 369 -12.83 12.24 -17.86
N ARG A 370 -13.22 11.14 -17.23
CA ARG A 370 -14.27 11.09 -16.19
C ARG A 370 -13.73 11.09 -14.76
N TRP A 371 -12.42 10.98 -14.55
CA TRP A 371 -11.85 10.83 -13.21
C TRP A 371 -11.83 12.14 -12.43
N HIS A 372 -11.49 13.25 -13.10
CA HIS A 372 -11.35 14.58 -12.51
C HIS A 372 -10.51 14.54 -11.22
N LEU A 373 -9.43 13.74 -11.20
CA LEU A 373 -8.61 13.51 -10.01
C LEU A 373 -8.01 14.82 -9.48
N PHE A 374 -7.33 15.59 -10.32
CA PHE A 374 -6.63 16.80 -9.88
C PHE A 374 -7.62 17.90 -9.49
N GLU A 375 -8.74 18.03 -10.20
CA GLU A 375 -9.85 18.93 -9.83
C GLU A 375 -10.41 18.57 -8.44
N ARG A 376 -10.68 17.29 -8.19
CA ARG A 376 -11.15 16.81 -6.89
C ARG A 376 -10.14 17.05 -5.77
N LEU A 377 -8.84 16.93 -6.07
CA LEU A 377 -7.78 17.19 -5.10
C LEU A 377 -7.62 18.68 -4.79
N ALA A 378 -7.82 19.54 -5.78
CA ALA A 378 -7.83 21.00 -5.61
C ALA A 378 -9.03 21.47 -4.77
N GLY A 379 -10.17 20.78 -4.85
CA GLY A 379 -11.38 21.07 -4.05
C GLY A 379 -11.34 20.62 -2.59
N ARG A 380 -10.20 20.14 -2.07
CA ARG A 380 -10.07 19.71 -0.67
C ARG A 380 -9.97 20.90 0.29
N MET A 381 -10.28 20.65 1.56
CA MET A 381 -10.12 21.62 2.64
C MET A 381 -8.84 21.32 3.42
N ALA A 382 -7.98 22.33 3.55
CA ALA A 382 -6.87 22.27 4.49
C ALA A 382 -7.40 22.36 5.93
N ILE A 383 -6.80 21.60 6.83
CA ILE A 383 -7.05 21.67 8.27
C ILE A 383 -5.78 22.15 8.97
N ASP A 384 -5.94 22.81 10.13
CA ASP A 384 -4.80 23.20 10.95
C ASP A 384 -4.22 22.00 11.73
N GLN A 385 -3.03 22.21 12.30
CA GLN A 385 -2.30 21.19 13.06
C GLN A 385 -3.10 20.68 14.26
N VAL A 386 -3.79 21.56 14.98
CA VAL A 386 -4.55 21.20 16.18
C VAL A 386 -5.69 20.25 15.82
N THR A 387 -6.42 20.58 14.75
CA THR A 387 -7.50 19.75 14.21
C THR A 387 -6.97 18.40 13.75
N TYR A 388 -5.86 18.38 13.02
CA TYR A 388 -5.20 17.14 12.60
C TYR A 388 -4.82 16.25 13.80
N GLU A 389 -4.15 16.81 14.81
CA GLU A 389 -3.74 16.06 15.99
C GLU A 389 -4.93 15.51 16.78
N ASN A 390 -6.02 16.28 16.90
CA ASN A 390 -7.23 15.84 17.58
C ASN A 390 -7.92 14.69 16.83
N LEU A 391 -8.00 14.77 15.50
CA LEU A 391 -8.52 13.68 14.66
C LEU A 391 -7.61 12.45 14.75
N HIS A 392 -6.29 12.63 14.74
CA HIS A 392 -5.32 11.54 14.85
C HIS A 392 -5.43 10.81 16.20
N LYS A 393 -5.52 11.57 17.29
CA LYS A 393 -5.68 11.05 18.66
C LYS A 393 -7.08 10.47 18.93
N GLY A 394 -8.05 10.72 18.05
CA GLY A 394 -9.46 10.35 18.26
C GLY A 394 -10.12 11.13 19.40
N THR A 395 -9.63 12.33 19.72
CA THR A 395 -10.26 13.23 20.71
C THR A 395 -11.35 14.11 20.10
N GLN A 396 -11.42 14.15 18.76
CA GLN A 396 -12.46 14.82 18.01
C GLN A 396 -13.21 13.81 17.13
N ASP A 397 -14.48 13.57 17.47
CA ASP A 397 -15.35 12.63 16.74
C ASP A 397 -16.23 13.30 15.68
N ASN A 398 -16.29 14.63 15.69
CA ASN A 398 -17.09 15.41 14.76
C ASN A 398 -16.30 15.67 13.47
N SER A 399 -16.96 15.44 12.34
CA SER A 399 -16.37 15.73 11.03
C SER A 399 -16.16 17.23 10.84
N VAL A 400 -14.99 17.61 10.34
CA VAL A 400 -14.65 18.99 9.98
C VAL A 400 -15.57 19.51 8.86
N ILE A 401 -15.97 18.63 7.94
CA ILE A 401 -16.91 18.94 6.86
C ILE A 401 -18.12 18.03 7.00
N SER A 402 -19.32 18.61 7.04
CA SER A 402 -20.54 17.83 7.03
C SER A 402 -20.64 16.94 5.77
N PRO A 403 -20.82 15.62 5.91
CA PRO A 403 -20.91 14.72 4.75
C PRO A 403 -22.10 15.09 3.85
N ARG A 404 -21.84 15.40 2.56
CA ARG A 404 -22.88 15.82 1.59
C ARG A 404 -23.90 14.72 1.25
N ARG A 405 -23.56 13.45 1.46
CA ARG A 405 -24.47 12.30 1.33
C ARG A 405 -24.07 11.27 2.38
N ARG A 406 -24.92 11.00 3.37
CA ARG A 406 -24.75 9.81 4.22
C ARG A 406 -24.95 8.60 3.32
N CYS A 407 -23.90 7.82 3.05
CA CYS A 407 -24.10 6.40 2.78
C CYS A 407 -24.86 5.89 4.00
N HIS A 408 -26.10 5.44 3.82
CA HIS A 408 -27.00 5.03 4.91
C HIS A 408 -26.58 3.69 5.55
N GLY A 409 -25.29 3.37 5.58
CA GLY A 409 -24.75 2.32 6.41
C GLY A 409 -24.48 2.87 7.80
N ARG A 410 -25.38 2.64 8.75
CA ARG A 410 -24.99 2.66 10.17
C ARG A 410 -24.02 1.49 10.37
N LEU A 411 -22.74 1.71 10.11
CA LEU A 411 -21.70 1.07 10.93
C LEU A 411 -21.90 1.68 12.32
N LYS A 412 -22.85 1.14 13.08
CA LYS A 412 -22.89 1.34 14.52
C LYS A 412 -21.51 0.90 14.98
N THR A 413 -20.78 1.86 15.53
CA THR A 413 -19.57 1.71 16.32
C THR A 413 -19.43 0.28 16.85
N LEU A 414 -18.46 -0.46 16.32
CA LEU A 414 -17.88 -1.61 17.00
C LEU A 414 -16.95 -1.09 18.08
#